data_AF-A0A4Q5YDA4-F1
#
_entry.id   AF-A0A4Q5YDA4-F1
#
_cell.length_a   1.000
_cell.length_b   1.000
_cell.length_c   1.000
_cell.angle_alpha   90.00
_cell.angle_beta   90.00
_cell.angle_gamma   90.00
#
_symmetry.space_group_name_H-M   'P 1'
#
loop_
_entity.id
_entity.type
_entity.pdbx_description
1 polymer ?
#
loop_
_entity_poly.entity_id
_entity_poly.type
_entity_poly.pdbx_seq_one_letter_code
_entity_poly.pdbx_strand_id
1 'polypeptide(L)'
;MSSRLAWVPFSLLIAVGIFCLINSGISVAPAAVASEIDAADTAWMLTATALVLIMTPGLAFFYGGMVSKKNVISTMLQSFICMAVITLLWVVVGFSLAFGDSIGGIIGHPGKYFMMQGVLQGKPWPMASTIPLVLFAFYQLKFAIITPALITGAFAERIRFTSYIL
;
A
#
# COMPACT_ATOMS: atom_id res chain seq x y z
N MET A 1 5.18 4.83 29.31
CA MET A 1 4.74 3.54 28.73
C MET A 1 5.92 2.59 28.84
N SER A 2 5.75 1.44 29.50
CA SER A 2 6.83 0.47 29.70
C SER A 2 7.36 -0.02 28.35
N SER A 3 8.67 -0.24 28.26
CA SER A 3 9.37 -0.62 27.02
C SER A 3 8.73 -1.82 26.30
N ARG A 4 7.99 -2.67 27.00
CA ARG A 4 7.27 -3.84 26.45
C ARG A 4 6.11 -3.49 25.52
N LEU A 5 5.42 -2.36 25.73
CA LEU A 5 4.24 -2.00 24.91
C LEU A 5 4.63 -1.46 23.52
N ALA A 6 5.85 -0.93 23.37
CA ALA A 6 6.35 -0.41 22.10
C ALA A 6 6.61 -1.51 21.06
N TRP A 7 6.83 -2.76 21.49
CA TRP A 7 7.08 -3.91 20.60
C TRP A 7 5.81 -4.51 20.00
N VAL A 8 4.65 -4.23 20.59
CA VAL A 8 3.34 -4.75 20.14
C VAL A 8 3.03 -4.38 18.68
N PRO A 9 3.12 -3.13 18.23
CA PRO A 9 2.83 -2.79 16.82
C PRO A 9 3.82 -3.43 15.84
N PHE A 10 5.09 -3.56 16.21
CA PHE A 10 6.12 -4.17 15.35
C PHE A 10 5.94 -5.69 15.23
N SER A 11 5.68 -6.36 16.35
CA SER A 11 5.39 -7.80 16.34
C SER A 11 4.10 -8.13 15.60
N LEU A 12 3.06 -7.28 15.74
CA LEU A 12 1.82 -7.39 14.98
C LEU A 12 2.08 -7.22 13.47
N LEU A 13 2.82 -6.18 13.07
CA LEU A 13 3.19 -5.97 11.66
C LEU A 13 3.93 -7.17 11.07
N ILE A 14 4.88 -7.73 11.81
CA ILE A 14 5.63 -8.92 11.37
C ILE A 14 4.70 -10.13 11.26
N ALA A 15 3.84 -10.36 12.26
CA ALA A 15 2.89 -11.47 12.25
C ALA A 15 1.90 -11.37 11.08
N VAL A 16 1.34 -10.18 10.83
CA VAL A 16 0.45 -9.93 9.68
C VAL A 16 1.22 -10.07 8.37
N GLY A 17 2.47 -9.60 8.30
CA GLY A 17 3.32 -9.78 7.12
C GLY A 17 3.57 -11.25 6.80
N ILE A 18 3.94 -12.06 7.81
CA ILE A 18 4.11 -13.51 7.67
C ILE A 18 2.80 -14.19 7.26
N PHE A 19 1.69 -13.81 7.90
CA PHE A 19 0.37 -14.33 7.58
C PHE A 19 -0.05 -14.01 6.13
N CYS A 20 0.24 -12.79 5.65
CA CYS A 20 0.04 -12.38 4.27
C CYS A 20 0.87 -13.20 3.28
N LEU A 21 2.12 -13.51 3.61
CA LEU A 21 2.97 -14.34 2.74
C LEU A 21 2.42 -15.77 2.62
N ILE A 22 1.99 -16.37 3.74
CA ILE A 22 1.50 -17.76 3.78
C ILE A 22 0.12 -17.91 3.11
N ASN A 23 -0.78 -16.95 3.31
CA ASN A 23 -2.16 -17.01 2.82
C ASN A 23 -2.41 -16.20 1.54
N SER A 24 -1.38 -15.56 0.98
CA SER A 24 -1.48 -15.00 -0.37
C SER A 24 -1.87 -16.14 -1.30
N GLY A 25 -3.11 -16.10 -1.78
CA GLY A 25 -3.68 -17.14 -2.62
C GLY A 25 -3.05 -17.10 -4.00
N ILE A 26 -1.77 -17.45 -4.10
CA ILE A 26 -1.05 -17.72 -5.34
C ILE A 26 -1.62 -19.04 -5.89
N SER A 27 -2.89 -19.04 -6.25
CA SER A 27 -3.38 -20.01 -7.22
C SER A 27 -2.70 -19.67 -8.52
N VAL A 28 -1.78 -20.51 -8.98
CA VAL A 28 -1.28 -20.52 -10.35
C VAL A 28 -2.29 -21.33 -11.16
N ALA A 29 -3.43 -20.72 -11.47
CA ALA A 29 -4.39 -21.27 -12.42
C ALA A 29 -4.13 -20.59 -13.79
N PRO A 30 -4.34 -21.30 -14.91
CA PRO A 30 -3.99 -20.79 -16.23
C PRO A 30 -4.75 -19.49 -16.50
N ALA A 31 -4.00 -18.45 -16.85
CA ALA A 31 -4.51 -17.12 -17.12
C ALA A 31 -5.54 -17.16 -18.26
N ALA A 32 -6.83 -17.13 -17.89
CA ALA A 32 -7.92 -17.03 -18.83
C ALA A 32 -8.54 -15.63 -18.74
N VAL A 33 -7.86 -14.61 -19.27
CA VAL A 33 -8.53 -13.37 -19.69
C VAL A 33 -7.86 -12.81 -20.95
N ALA A 34 -8.47 -13.12 -22.09
CA ALA A 34 -8.25 -12.47 -23.37
C ALA A 34 -8.95 -11.10 -23.39
N SER A 35 -8.45 -10.15 -22.58
CA SER A 35 -8.53 -8.73 -22.89
C SER A 35 -7.22 -8.37 -23.57
N GLU A 36 -7.22 -7.52 -24.60
CA GLU A 36 -6.01 -7.03 -25.25
C GLU A 36 -5.15 -6.25 -24.24
N ILE A 37 -4.32 -6.95 -23.48
CA ILE A 37 -3.31 -6.35 -22.63
C ILE A 37 -2.26 -5.79 -23.58
N ASP A 38 -2.08 -4.48 -23.54
CA ASP A 38 -1.09 -3.80 -24.35
C ASP A 38 0.25 -3.78 -23.60
N ALA A 39 1.31 -4.22 -24.30
CA ALA A 39 2.64 -4.32 -23.73
C ALA A 39 3.27 -2.94 -23.48
N ALA A 40 2.98 -1.94 -24.32
CA ALA A 40 3.45 -0.58 -24.17
C ALA A 40 2.76 0.11 -22.99
N ASP A 41 1.45 -0.06 -22.84
CA ASP A 41 0.69 0.43 -21.68
C ASP A 41 1.20 -0.21 -20.38
N THR A 42 1.45 -1.53 -20.42
CA THR A 42 2.03 -2.25 -19.28
C THR A 42 3.42 -1.73 -18.92
N ALA A 43 4.30 -1.51 -19.90
CA ALA A 43 5.64 -0.97 -19.70
C ALA A 43 5.60 0.47 -19.14
N TRP A 44 4.70 1.30 -19.67
CA TRP A 44 4.50 2.65 -19.16
C TRP A 44 3.98 2.64 -17.74
N MET A 45 2.99 1.80 -17.42
CA MET A 45 2.42 1.71 -16.08
C MET A 45 3.39 1.14 -15.05
N LEU A 46 4.29 0.23 -15.44
CA LEU A 46 5.41 -0.20 -14.59
C LEU A 46 6.35 0.96 -14.29
N THR A 47 6.73 1.72 -15.31
CA THR A 47 7.56 2.93 -15.17
C THR A 47 6.89 3.96 -14.26
N ALA A 48 5.63 4.27 -14.52
CA ALA A 48 4.83 5.20 -13.73
C ALA A 48 4.73 4.74 -12.27
N THR A 49 4.51 3.46 -12.01
CA THR A 49 4.49 2.89 -10.65
C THR A 49 5.82 3.10 -9.93
N ALA A 50 6.95 2.92 -10.63
CA ALA A 50 8.27 3.17 -10.06
C ALA A 50 8.49 4.68 -9.76
N LEU A 51 8.05 5.56 -10.64
CA LEU A 51 8.12 7.01 -10.44
C LEU A 51 7.31 7.46 -9.21
N VAL A 52 6.08 6.96 -9.04
CA VAL A 52 5.28 7.29 -7.85
C VAL A 52 5.91 6.68 -6.58
N LEU A 53 6.53 5.50 -6.67
CA LEU A 53 7.25 4.92 -5.53
C LEU A 53 8.40 5.82 -5.05
N ILE A 54 9.14 6.47 -5.96
CA ILE A 54 10.22 7.42 -5.62
C ILE A 54 9.71 8.64 -4.82
N MET A 55 8.43 8.98 -4.92
CA MET A 55 7.87 10.07 -4.11
C MET A 55 7.91 9.77 -2.61
N THR A 56 7.84 8.50 -2.19
CA THR A 56 7.85 8.12 -0.77
C THR A 56 9.19 8.46 -0.08
N PRO A 57 10.36 8.04 -0.59
CA PRO A 57 11.64 8.51 -0.05
C PRO A 57 11.84 10.02 -0.30
N GLY A 58 11.31 10.58 -1.40
CA GLY A 58 11.31 12.02 -1.63
C GLY A 58 10.63 12.80 -0.49
N LEU A 59 9.46 12.34 -0.04
CA LEU A 59 8.77 12.89 1.13
C LEU A 59 9.53 12.68 2.43
N ALA A 60 10.17 11.52 2.61
CA ALA A 60 11.00 11.27 3.79
C ALA A 60 12.11 12.31 3.89
N PHE A 61 12.80 12.63 2.79
CA PHE A 61 13.82 13.69 2.76
C PHE A 61 13.23 15.09 2.91
N PHE A 62 12.08 15.36 2.27
CA PHE A 62 11.40 16.65 2.35
C PHE A 62 10.99 16.97 3.79
N TYR A 63 10.26 16.08 4.46
CA TYR A 63 9.87 16.24 5.85
C TYR A 63 11.03 16.11 6.82
N GLY A 64 12.00 15.23 6.53
CA GLY A 64 13.26 15.13 7.28
C GLY A 64 14.06 16.43 7.27
N GLY A 65 14.06 17.18 6.17
CA GLY A 65 14.74 18.47 6.05
C GLY A 65 14.07 19.62 6.79
N MET A 66 12.78 19.50 7.11
CA MET A 66 12.00 20.54 7.82
C MET A 66 11.97 20.38 9.34
N VAL A 67 12.53 19.28 9.88
CA VAL A 67 12.55 19.01 11.32
C VAL A 67 13.93 19.25 11.94
N SER A 68 13.98 19.33 13.27
CA SER A 68 15.24 19.49 13.99
C SER A 68 16.16 18.28 13.80
N LYS A 69 17.49 18.50 13.79
CA LYS A 69 18.52 17.46 13.59
C LYS A 69 18.33 16.22 14.47
N LYS A 70 17.83 16.39 15.69
CA LYS A 70 17.55 15.30 16.65
C LYS A 70 16.40 14.38 16.21
N ASN A 71 15.48 14.89 15.39
CA ASN A 71 14.25 14.21 15.00
C ASN A 71 14.24 13.74 13.54
N VAL A 72 15.22 14.14 12.71
CA VAL A 72 15.32 13.79 11.28
C VAL A 72 15.15 12.29 11.04
N ILE A 73 15.92 11.47 11.76
CA ILE A 73 15.87 10.01 11.60
C ILE A 73 14.47 9.46 11.93
N SER A 74 13.85 9.96 13.00
CA SER A 74 12.51 9.52 13.40
C SER A 74 11.45 9.91 12.37
N THR A 75 11.49 11.14 11.84
CA THR A 75 10.57 11.62 10.82
C THR A 75 10.75 10.86 9.50
N MET A 76 11.99 10.59 9.09
CA MET A 76 12.25 9.76 7.91
C MET A 76 11.72 8.33 8.09
N LEU A 77 11.95 7.72 9.25
CA LEU A 77 11.44 6.38 9.57
C LEU A 77 9.90 6.29 9.56
N GLN A 78 9.19 7.36 9.96
CA GLN A 78 7.73 7.40 9.85
C GLN A 78 7.26 7.18 8.41
N SER A 79 7.91 7.81 7.43
CA SER A 79 7.56 7.64 6.01
C SER A 79 7.78 6.21 5.51
N PHE A 80 8.89 5.58 5.91
CA PHE A 80 9.17 4.18 5.54
C PHE A 80 8.24 3.18 6.25
N ILE A 81 7.91 3.42 7.51
CA ILE A 81 7.02 2.52 8.25
C ILE A 81 5.58 2.69 7.77
N CYS A 82 5.16 3.90 7.41
CA CYS A 82 3.89 4.15 6.73
C CYS A 82 3.77 3.30 5.47
N MET A 83 4.81 3.28 4.63
CA MET A 83 4.84 2.45 3.43
C MET A 83 4.64 0.97 3.74
N ALA A 84 5.26 0.42 4.78
CA ALA A 84 5.06 -0.97 5.20
C ALA A 84 3.64 -1.23 5.71
N VAL A 85 3.15 -0.40 6.64
CA VAL A 85 1.82 -0.53 7.27
C VAL A 85 0.73 -0.46 6.20
N ILE A 86 0.76 0.56 5.34
CA ILE A 86 -0.24 0.76 4.30
C ILE A 86 -0.18 -0.36 3.26
N THR A 87 1.01 -0.87 2.92
CA THR A 87 1.12 -2.02 2.02
C THR A 87 0.43 -3.26 2.59
N LEU A 88 0.59 -3.54 3.89
CA LEU A 88 -0.10 -4.66 4.51
C LEU A 88 -1.62 -4.43 4.54
N LEU A 89 -2.08 -3.24 4.94
CA LEU A 89 -3.51 -2.91 4.92
C LEU A 89 -4.10 -3.05 3.52
N TRP A 90 -3.37 -2.60 2.50
CA TRP A 90 -3.77 -2.70 1.10
C TRP A 90 -3.94 -4.14 0.65
N VAL A 91 -2.97 -4.99 0.95
CA VAL A 91 -3.01 -6.42 0.62
C VAL A 91 -4.14 -7.12 1.36
N VAL A 92 -4.30 -6.87 2.66
CA VAL A 92 -5.32 -7.55 3.47
C VAL A 92 -6.73 -7.17 3.01
N VAL A 93 -7.02 -5.88 2.85
CA VAL A 93 -8.38 -5.42 2.58
C VAL A 93 -8.48 -4.15 1.75
N GLY A 94 -7.46 -3.27 1.77
CA GLY A 94 -7.56 -1.93 1.19
C GLY A 94 -7.83 -1.91 -0.32
N PHE A 95 -7.22 -2.81 -1.10
CA PHE A 95 -7.56 -2.94 -2.51
C PHE A 95 -9.03 -3.34 -2.71
N SER A 96 -9.54 -4.28 -1.89
CA SER A 96 -10.92 -4.74 -1.95
C SER A 96 -11.93 -3.67 -1.53
N LEU A 97 -11.59 -2.81 -0.57
CA LEU A 97 -12.45 -1.70 -0.17
C LEU A 97 -12.52 -0.59 -1.22
N ALA A 98 -11.45 -0.38 -1.98
CA ALA A 98 -11.40 0.66 -3.01
C ALA A 98 -11.94 0.19 -4.37
N PHE A 99 -11.63 -1.05 -4.76
CA PHE A 99 -11.88 -1.58 -6.11
C PHE A 99 -12.64 -2.93 -6.12
N GLY A 100 -13.20 -3.35 -4.98
CA GLY A 100 -14.11 -4.50 -4.92
C GLY A 100 -15.53 -4.16 -5.39
N ASP A 101 -16.40 -5.16 -5.35
CA ASP A 101 -17.82 -4.98 -5.72
C ASP A 101 -18.49 -3.94 -4.81
N SER A 102 -19.18 -2.97 -5.38
CA SER A 102 -19.73 -1.85 -4.60
C SER A 102 -20.86 -2.30 -3.66
N ILE A 103 -20.72 -1.98 -2.37
CA ILE A 103 -21.77 -2.04 -1.36
C ILE A 103 -22.41 -0.65 -1.29
N GLY A 104 -23.61 -0.52 -1.85
CA GLY A 104 -24.41 0.70 -1.75
C GLY A 104 -23.80 1.96 -2.39
N GLY A 105 -22.81 1.83 -3.28
CA GLY A 105 -22.18 2.96 -3.96
C GLY A 105 -21.10 3.69 -3.15
N ILE A 106 -20.80 3.26 -1.91
CA ILE A 106 -19.93 3.99 -0.98
C ILE A 106 -18.61 3.26 -0.75
N ILE A 107 -18.62 1.93 -0.63
CA ILE A 107 -17.44 1.13 -0.29
C ILE A 107 -17.43 -0.18 -1.08
N GLY A 108 -16.25 -0.68 -1.43
CA GLY A 108 -16.08 -2.01 -2.01
C GLY A 108 -16.25 -3.11 -0.97
N HIS A 109 -16.71 -4.29 -1.41
CA HIS A 109 -16.89 -5.43 -0.54
C HIS A 109 -15.53 -5.97 -0.06
N PRO A 110 -15.26 -6.05 1.25
CA PRO A 110 -13.94 -6.41 1.79
C PRO A 110 -13.50 -7.84 1.43
N GLY A 111 -14.46 -8.73 1.17
CA GLY A 111 -14.19 -10.13 0.83
C GLY A 111 -13.85 -10.40 -0.64
N LYS A 112 -14.00 -9.43 -1.55
CA LYS A 112 -13.85 -9.67 -3.00
C LYS A 112 -12.40 -9.96 -3.40
N TYR A 113 -11.47 -9.18 -2.88
CA TYR A 113 -10.03 -9.29 -3.11
C TYR A 113 -9.26 -9.39 -1.79
N PHE A 114 -9.85 -10.05 -0.79
CA PHE A 114 -9.21 -10.27 0.51
C PHE A 114 -7.85 -10.95 0.30
N MET A 115 -6.79 -10.42 0.91
CA MET A 115 -5.40 -10.90 0.72
C MET A 115 -4.94 -10.96 -0.75
N MET A 116 -5.46 -10.06 -1.60
CA MET A 116 -5.20 -10.02 -3.04
C MET A 116 -5.59 -11.31 -3.80
N GLN A 117 -6.48 -12.12 -3.22
CA GLN A 117 -6.99 -13.34 -3.86
C GLN A 117 -7.72 -12.99 -5.16
N GLY A 118 -7.39 -13.69 -6.26
CA GLY A 118 -7.99 -13.47 -7.56
C GLY A 118 -7.55 -12.19 -8.29
N VAL A 119 -6.61 -11.40 -7.74
CA VAL A 119 -6.10 -10.19 -8.39
C VAL A 119 -5.11 -10.50 -9.51
N LEU A 120 -4.25 -11.51 -9.33
CA LEU A 120 -3.22 -11.89 -10.32
C LEU A 120 -3.80 -12.33 -11.67
N GLN A 121 -4.95 -13.01 -11.64
CA GLN A 121 -5.66 -13.50 -12.82
C GLN A 121 -6.97 -12.76 -13.07
N GLY A 122 -7.23 -11.71 -12.29
CA GLY A 122 -8.47 -10.95 -12.39
C GLY A 122 -8.56 -10.26 -13.74
N LYS A 123 -9.79 -10.09 -14.23
CA LYS A 123 -10.04 -9.26 -15.40
C LYS A 123 -9.51 -7.84 -15.14
N PRO A 124 -8.92 -7.17 -16.15
CA PRO A 124 -8.56 -5.77 -16.02
C PRO A 124 -9.70 -4.92 -15.50
N TRP A 125 -9.33 -3.85 -14.81
CA TRP A 125 -10.32 -2.91 -14.30
C TRP A 125 -11.09 -2.27 -15.48
N PRO A 126 -12.41 -2.08 -15.40
CA PRO A 126 -13.20 -1.60 -16.55
C PRO A 126 -12.71 -0.27 -17.13
N MET A 127 -12.12 0.60 -16.32
CA MET A 127 -11.55 1.89 -16.75
C MET A 127 -10.06 1.83 -17.12
N ALA A 128 -9.42 0.67 -16.97
CA ALA A 128 -8.02 0.43 -17.29
C ALA A 128 -7.88 -0.97 -17.92
N SER A 129 -8.60 -1.19 -19.02
CA SER A 129 -8.81 -2.51 -19.62
C SER A 129 -7.57 -3.07 -20.33
N THR A 130 -6.60 -2.22 -20.65
CA THR A 130 -5.38 -2.57 -21.40
C THR A 130 -4.22 -3.00 -20.50
N ILE A 131 -4.39 -2.95 -19.17
CA ILE A 131 -3.34 -3.31 -18.21
C ILE A 131 -3.76 -4.43 -17.27
N PRO A 132 -2.82 -5.27 -16.80
CA PRO A 132 -3.13 -6.30 -15.81
C PRO A 132 -3.69 -5.71 -14.52
N LEU A 133 -4.71 -6.35 -13.93
CA LEU A 133 -5.33 -5.90 -12.68
C LEU A 133 -4.31 -5.79 -11.53
N VAL A 134 -3.34 -6.70 -11.47
CA VAL A 134 -2.25 -6.65 -10.49
C VAL A 134 -1.38 -5.40 -10.64
N LEU A 135 -1.11 -4.96 -11.87
CA LEU A 135 -0.32 -3.75 -12.12
C LEU A 135 -1.12 -2.51 -11.70
N PHE A 136 -2.41 -2.48 -12.03
CA PHE A 136 -3.32 -1.45 -11.55
C PHE A 136 -3.35 -1.38 -10.00
N ALA A 137 -3.45 -2.53 -9.33
CA ALA A 137 -3.46 -2.61 -7.87
C ALA A 137 -2.15 -2.06 -7.24
N PHE A 138 -0.98 -2.36 -7.83
CA PHE A 138 0.29 -1.84 -7.35
C PHE A 138 0.53 -0.37 -7.66
N TYR A 139 0.02 0.12 -8.78
CA TYR A 139 0.03 1.55 -9.09
C TYR A 139 -0.79 2.32 -8.06
N GLN A 140 -2.02 1.88 -7.78
CA GLN A 140 -2.91 2.51 -6.81
C GLN A 140 -2.38 2.42 -5.36
N LEU A 141 -1.71 1.33 -5.02
CA LEU A 141 -1.01 1.19 -3.74
C LEU A 141 -0.04 2.37 -3.48
N LYS A 142 0.63 2.91 -4.51
CA LYS A 142 1.57 4.02 -4.31
C LYS A 142 0.86 5.30 -3.86
N PHE A 143 -0.35 5.55 -4.38
CA PHE A 143 -1.20 6.67 -3.93
C PHE A 143 -1.75 6.41 -2.53
N ALA A 144 -2.11 5.16 -2.22
CA ALA A 144 -2.52 4.79 -0.87
C ALA A 144 -1.40 5.04 0.15
N ILE A 145 -0.14 4.74 -0.20
CA ILE A 145 1.04 4.97 0.66
C ILE A 145 1.31 6.47 0.85
N ILE A 146 1.28 7.26 -0.23
CA ILE A 146 1.71 8.67 -0.18
C ILE A 146 0.73 9.54 0.62
N THR A 147 -0.55 9.21 0.60
CA THR A 147 -1.63 10.01 1.21
C THR A 147 -1.42 10.23 2.73
N PRO A 148 -1.32 9.20 3.57
CA PRO A 148 -1.02 9.38 5.00
C PRO A 148 0.42 9.86 5.25
N ALA A 149 1.37 9.55 4.37
CA ALA A 149 2.73 10.08 4.47
C ALA A 149 2.77 11.61 4.33
N LEU A 150 1.91 12.21 3.50
CA LEU A 150 1.78 13.67 3.41
C LEU A 150 1.25 14.31 4.70
N ILE A 151 0.40 13.60 5.45
CA ILE A 151 -0.17 14.11 6.71
C ILE A 151 0.89 14.14 7.83
N THR A 152 1.94 13.32 7.75
CA THR A 152 3.02 13.29 8.75
C THR A 152 3.67 14.65 8.97
N GLY A 153 3.76 15.47 7.91
CA GLY A 153 4.29 16.82 7.99
C GLY A 153 3.51 17.74 8.92
N ALA A 154 2.18 17.60 8.98
CA ALA A 154 1.32 18.48 9.77
C ALA A 154 1.52 18.31 11.29
N PHE A 155 1.93 17.12 11.72
CA PHE A 155 2.14 16.80 13.13
C PHE A 155 3.59 16.40 13.46
N ALA A 156 4.52 16.72 12.56
CA ALA A 156 5.93 16.43 12.70
C ALA A 156 6.46 16.95 14.05
N GLU A 157 7.23 16.11 14.76
CA GLU A 157 7.78 16.37 16.10
C GLU A 157 6.75 16.49 17.26
N ARG A 158 5.44 16.38 17.00
CA ARG A 158 4.38 16.59 18.02
C ARG A 158 3.59 15.35 18.40
N ILE A 159 3.85 14.22 17.75
CA ILE A 159 3.16 12.94 18.01
C ILE A 159 4.12 11.84 18.42
N ARG A 160 3.62 10.90 19.24
CA ARG A 160 4.35 9.68 19.57
C ARG A 160 4.27 8.71 18.40
N PHE A 161 5.36 8.00 18.14
CA PHE A 161 5.46 7.03 17.06
C PHE A 161 4.37 5.94 17.11
N THR A 162 4.01 5.44 18.30
CA THR A 162 2.93 4.45 18.46
C THR A 162 1.56 5.04 18.10
N SER A 163 1.32 6.30 18.43
CA SER A 163 0.07 7.00 18.07
C SER A 163 -0.01 7.32 16.58
N TYR A 164 1.13 7.38 15.89
CA TYR A 164 1.18 7.57 14.44
C TYR A 164 0.81 6.28 13.68
N ILE A 165 1.11 5.11 14.24
CA ILE A 165 0.81 3.81 13.62
C ILE A 165 -0.66 3.42 13.78
N LEU A 166 -1.28 3.79 14.91
CA LEU A 166 -2.69 3.52 15.22
C LEU A 166 -3.62 4.40 14.38
#